data_AF-A0A942CUJ2-F1
#
_entry.id   AF-A0A942CUJ2-F1
#
_cell.length_a   1.000
_cell.length_b   1.000
_cell.length_c   1.000
_cell.angle_alpha   90.00
_cell.angle_beta   90.00
_cell.angle_gamma   90.00
#
_symmetry.space_group_name_H-M   'P 1'
#
loop_
_entity.id
_entity.type
_entity.pdbx_description
1 polymer ?
#
loop_
_entity_poly.entity_id
_entity_poly.type
_entity_poly.pdbx_seq_one_letter_code
_entity_poly.pdbx_strand_id
1 'polypeptide(L)'
;MAKEDASTHVRGQALFWLAQKAGRKASATITDAIDNDPNTEVKKKAVFALSQMPKDEGVPKLIQVAETNKNREVRKQAMFWLGQSNDPRALEFFEKILSK
;
A
#
# COMPACT_ATOMS: atom_id res chain seq x y z
N MET A 1 -19.80 3.79 -7.91
CA MET A 1 -18.98 2.55 -7.99
C MET A 1 -18.27 2.33 -6.65
N ALA A 2 -17.82 1.12 -6.29
CA ALA A 2 -17.25 0.85 -4.96
C ALA A 2 -16.05 1.75 -4.56
N LYS A 3 -15.28 2.26 -5.53
CA LYS A 3 -14.18 3.21 -5.30
C LYS A 3 -14.62 4.65 -4.92
N GLU A 4 -15.88 5.00 -5.18
CA GLU A 4 -16.48 6.32 -4.90
C GLU A 4 -17.57 6.22 -3.83
N ASP A 5 -17.69 5.07 -3.18
CA ASP A 5 -18.69 4.85 -2.14
C ASP A 5 -18.47 5.81 -0.97
N ALA A 6 -19.55 6.40 -0.42
CA ALA A 6 -19.45 7.31 0.72
C ALA A 6 -18.84 6.62 1.95
N SER A 7 -19.05 5.31 2.11
CA SER A 7 -18.55 4.51 3.22
C SER A 7 -17.08 4.17 3.05
N THR A 8 -16.26 4.68 3.97
CA THR A 8 -14.83 4.32 4.09
C THR A 8 -14.63 2.82 4.34
N HIS A 9 -15.62 2.16 4.96
CA HIS A 9 -15.59 0.73 5.17
C HIS A 9 -15.70 -0.02 3.84
N VAL A 10 -16.68 0.34 3.00
CA VAL A 10 -16.92 -0.29 1.68
C VAL A 10 -15.71 -0.10 0.78
N ARG A 11 -15.18 1.13 0.68
CA ARG A 11 -13.98 1.40 -0.14
C ARG A 11 -12.79 0.56 0.31
N GLY A 12 -12.55 0.49 1.62
CA GLY A 12 -11.48 -0.31 2.22
C GLY A 12 -11.63 -1.81 1.97
N GLN A 13 -12.83 -2.35 2.09
CA GLN A 13 -13.10 -3.77 1.87
C GLN A 13 -12.96 -4.14 0.38
N ALA A 14 -13.38 -3.25 -0.52
CA ALA A 14 -13.19 -3.43 -1.95
C ALA A 14 -11.70 -3.52 -2.32
N LEU A 15 -10.85 -2.65 -1.75
CA LEU A 15 -9.40 -2.69 -1.96
C LEU A 15 -8.78 -4.02 -1.51
N PHE A 16 -9.18 -4.53 -0.34
CA PHE A 16 -8.70 -5.82 0.16
C PHE A 16 -9.04 -6.97 -0.80
N TRP A 17 -10.30 -7.09 -1.20
CA TRP A 17 -10.72 -8.14 -2.11
C TRP A 17 -10.09 -8.01 -3.50
N LEU A 18 -9.88 -6.78 -3.97
CA LEU A 18 -9.23 -6.52 -5.24
C LEU A 18 -7.77 -7.01 -5.23
N ALA A 19 -7.01 -6.75 -4.16
CA ALA A 19 -5.65 -7.26 -4.02
C ALA A 19 -5.61 -8.80 -4.03
N GLN A 20 -6.53 -9.44 -3.31
CA GLN A 20 -6.62 -10.91 -3.21
C GLN A 20 -7.02 -11.60 -4.51
N LYS A 21 -7.87 -10.97 -5.33
CA LYS A 21 -8.49 -11.62 -6.50
C LYS A 21 -7.92 -11.18 -7.84
N ALA A 22 -7.37 -9.97 -7.94
CA ALA A 22 -7.00 -9.37 -9.21
C ALA A 22 -5.49 -9.08 -9.36
N GLY A 23 -4.66 -9.25 -8.31
CA GLY A 23 -3.20 -9.14 -8.39
C GLY A 23 -2.74 -7.89 -9.17
N ARG A 24 -1.93 -8.06 -10.22
CA ARG A 24 -1.47 -6.95 -11.11
C ARG A 24 -2.58 -6.04 -11.61
N LYS A 25 -3.75 -6.60 -11.96
CA LYS A 25 -4.87 -5.81 -12.48
C LYS A 25 -5.45 -4.86 -11.40
N ALA A 26 -5.19 -5.14 -10.13
CA ALA A 26 -5.56 -4.30 -8.98
C ALA A 26 -4.58 -3.15 -8.71
N SER A 27 -3.32 -3.26 -9.15
CA SER A 27 -2.23 -2.41 -8.67
C SER A 27 -2.47 -0.92 -8.93
N ALA A 28 -2.99 -0.58 -10.12
CA ALA A 28 -3.30 0.80 -10.48
C ALA A 28 -4.40 1.39 -9.58
N THR A 29 -5.50 0.65 -9.38
CA THR A 29 -6.62 1.08 -8.52
C THR A 29 -6.20 1.22 -7.06
N ILE A 30 -5.37 0.31 -6.55
CA ILE A 30 -4.88 0.38 -5.17
C ILE A 30 -3.95 1.58 -5.00
N THR A 31 -3.05 1.82 -5.97
CA THR A 31 -2.14 2.96 -5.95
C THR A 31 -2.90 4.29 -6.02
N ASP A 32 -3.91 4.39 -6.88
CA ASP A 32 -4.81 5.54 -6.96
C ASP A 32 -5.49 5.83 -5.61
N ALA A 33 -6.00 4.79 -4.93
CA ALA A 33 -6.58 4.97 -3.60
C ALA A 33 -5.57 5.48 -2.55
N ILE A 34 -4.32 5.01 -2.60
CA ILE A 34 -3.24 5.48 -1.71
C ILE A 34 -2.99 6.98 -1.93
N ASP A 35 -2.92 7.41 -3.18
CA ASP A 35 -2.56 8.78 -3.53
C ASP A 35 -3.75 9.74 -3.36
N ASN A 36 -4.96 9.31 -3.72
CA ASN A 36 -6.09 10.22 -3.96
C ASN A 36 -7.30 10.04 -3.04
N ASP A 37 -7.44 8.94 -2.28
CA ASP A 37 -8.61 8.83 -1.38
C ASP A 37 -8.58 9.94 -0.31
N PRO A 38 -9.68 10.67 -0.06
CA PRO A 38 -9.69 11.76 0.90
C PRO A 38 -9.49 11.30 2.35
N ASN A 39 -9.73 10.02 2.65
CA ASN A 39 -9.64 9.48 4.00
C ASN A 39 -8.35 8.68 4.22
N THR A 40 -7.53 9.12 5.18
CA THR A 40 -6.26 8.47 5.52
C THR A 40 -6.41 6.99 5.93
N GLU A 41 -7.51 6.60 6.59
CA GLU A 41 -7.72 5.19 6.94
C GLU A 41 -7.98 4.32 5.71
N VAL A 42 -8.65 4.85 4.69
CA VAL A 42 -8.78 4.14 3.40
C VAL A 42 -7.43 4.03 2.70
N LYS A 43 -6.62 5.11 2.69
CA LYS A 43 -5.24 5.05 2.19
C LYS A 43 -4.43 3.96 2.89
N LYS A 44 -4.50 3.86 4.22
CA LYS A 44 -3.81 2.82 5.01
C LYS A 44 -4.30 1.41 4.66
N LYS A 45 -5.61 1.22 4.43
CA LYS A 45 -6.15 -0.06 3.94
C LYS A 45 -5.65 -0.39 2.53
N ALA A 46 -5.49 0.60 1.66
CA ALA A 46 -4.91 0.40 0.34
C ALA A 46 -3.42 -0.01 0.45
N VAL A 47 -2.65 0.58 1.36
CA VAL A 47 -1.27 0.14 1.66
C VAL A 47 -1.25 -1.30 2.19
N PHE A 48 -2.17 -1.67 3.08
CA PHE A 48 -2.31 -3.05 3.51
C PHE A 48 -2.63 -3.97 2.32
N ALA A 49 -3.52 -3.55 1.42
CA ALA A 49 -3.85 -4.32 0.22
C ALA A 49 -2.60 -4.60 -0.65
N LEU A 50 -1.65 -3.65 -0.76
CA LEU A 50 -0.36 -3.89 -1.42
C LEU A 50 0.45 -5.00 -0.73
N SER A 51 0.46 -5.07 0.61
CA SER A 51 1.19 -6.12 1.34
C SER A 51 0.60 -7.52 1.15
N GLN A 52 -0.66 -7.58 0.71
CA GLN A 52 -1.36 -8.82 0.41
C GLN A 52 -1.17 -9.29 -1.04
N MET A 53 -0.53 -8.50 -1.89
CA MET A 53 -0.19 -8.88 -3.26
C MET A 53 1.00 -9.84 -3.31
N PRO A 54 1.24 -10.55 -4.43
CA PRO A 54 2.48 -11.29 -4.64
C PRO A 54 3.71 -10.42 -4.37
N LYS A 55 4.74 -10.97 -3.72
CA LYS A 55 5.89 -10.19 -3.22
C LYS A 55 6.55 -9.33 -4.30
N ASP A 56 6.70 -9.87 -5.51
CA ASP A 56 7.32 -9.18 -6.64
C ASP A 56 6.51 -8.00 -7.19
N GLU A 57 5.27 -7.85 -6.77
CA GLU A 57 4.40 -6.74 -7.13
C GLU A 57 4.17 -5.80 -5.94
N GLY A 58 3.91 -6.38 -4.76
CA GLY A 58 3.60 -5.65 -3.54
C GLY A 58 4.80 -4.93 -2.92
N VAL A 59 5.95 -5.61 -2.81
CA VAL A 59 7.15 -5.06 -2.13
C VAL A 59 7.69 -3.82 -2.86
N PRO A 60 7.89 -3.82 -4.20
CA PRO A 60 8.33 -2.62 -4.90
C PRO A 60 7.38 -1.43 -4.73
N LYS A 61 6.06 -1.69 -4.67
CA LYS A 61 5.06 -0.64 -4.46
C LYS A 61 5.07 -0.12 -3.02
N LEU A 62 5.23 -0.98 -2.03
CA LEU A 62 5.39 -0.57 -0.64
C LEU A 62 6.64 0.31 -0.45
N ILE A 63 7.76 -0.04 -1.08
CA ILE A 63 8.99 0.79 -1.09
C ILE A 63 8.68 2.17 -1.68
N GLN A 64 8.05 2.21 -2.85
CA GLN A 64 7.67 3.47 -3.50
C GLN A 64 6.81 4.34 -2.57
N VAL A 65 5.79 3.76 -1.93
CA VAL A 65 4.92 4.49 -0.99
C VAL A 65 5.70 5.00 0.21
N ALA A 66 6.59 4.19 0.78
CA ALA A 66 7.43 4.57 1.90
C ALA A 66 8.42 5.71 1.56
N GLU A 67 8.88 5.80 0.31
CA GLU A 67 9.78 6.86 -0.16
C GLU A 67 9.03 8.15 -0.50
N THR A 68 7.91 8.07 -1.21
CA THR A 68 7.37 9.25 -1.93
C THR A 68 6.04 9.78 -1.40
N ASN A 69 5.30 9.03 -0.58
CA ASN A 69 3.95 9.45 -0.22
C ASN A 69 3.99 10.70 0.69
N LYS A 70 3.16 11.70 0.38
CA LYS A 70 3.13 12.98 1.12
C LYS A 70 2.59 12.82 2.55
N ASN A 71 1.71 11.85 2.78
CA ASN A 71 1.10 11.61 4.09
C ASN A 71 2.03 10.74 4.96
N ARG A 72 2.44 11.29 6.11
CA ARG A 72 3.37 10.62 7.05
C ARG A 72 2.82 9.29 7.59
N GLU A 73 1.53 9.22 7.88
CA GLU A 73 0.90 8.01 8.40
C GLU A 73 0.86 6.89 7.34
N VAL A 74 0.69 7.27 6.08
CA VAL A 74 0.73 6.33 4.95
C VAL A 74 2.15 5.79 4.75
N ARG A 75 3.18 6.64 4.80
CA ARG A 75 4.59 6.20 4.75
C ARG A 75 4.92 5.24 5.90
N LYS A 76 4.52 5.59 7.12
CA LYS A 76 4.69 4.74 8.31
C LYS A 76 4.03 3.38 8.14
N GLN A 77 2.82 3.33 7.60
CA GLN A 77 2.11 2.08 7.33
C GLN A 77 2.84 1.21 6.29
N ALA A 78 3.42 1.83 5.25
CA ALA A 78 4.19 1.10 4.25
C ALA A 78 5.47 0.51 4.84
N MET A 79 6.21 1.29 5.65
CA MET A 79 7.37 0.80 6.39
C MET A 79 7.02 -0.37 7.32
N PHE A 80 5.90 -0.28 8.04
CA PHE A 80 5.44 -1.39 8.89
C PHE A 80 5.27 -2.69 8.09
N TRP A 81 4.58 -2.64 6.95
CA TRP A 81 4.37 -3.84 6.12
C TRP A 81 5.64 -4.32 5.42
N LEU A 82 6.56 -3.43 5.06
CA LEU A 82 7.90 -3.82 4.59
C LEU A 82 8.65 -4.62 5.64
N GLY A 83 8.61 -4.19 6.91
CA GLY A 83 9.22 -4.92 8.03
C GLY A 83 8.61 -6.31 8.26
N GLN A 84 7.35 -6.53 7.86
CA GLN A 84 6.68 -7.84 7.94
C GLN A 84 6.88 -8.72 6.69
N SER A 85 7.45 -8.19 5.62
CA SER A 85 7.51 -8.88 4.32
C SER A 85 8.52 -10.05 4.27
N ASN A 86 9.52 -10.04 5.16
CA ASN A 86 10.71 -10.90 5.11
C ASN A 86 11.34 -10.93 3.69
N ASP A 87 11.28 -9.80 2.98
CA ASP A 87 11.84 -9.64 1.64
C ASP A 87 13.18 -8.91 1.72
N PRO A 88 14.27 -9.42 1.11
CA PRO A 88 15.58 -8.77 1.15
C PRO A 88 15.57 -7.32 0.65
N ARG A 89 14.69 -6.99 -0.31
CA ARG A 89 14.54 -5.62 -0.82
C ARG A 89 14.08 -4.63 0.27
N ALA A 90 13.30 -5.11 1.25
CA ALA A 90 12.89 -4.29 2.38
C ALA A 90 14.08 -3.98 3.31
N LEU A 91 14.99 -4.94 3.51
CA LEU A 91 16.20 -4.73 4.31
C LEU A 91 17.12 -3.72 3.64
N GLU A 92 17.43 -3.91 2.35
CA GLU A 92 18.24 -2.97 1.55
C GLU A 92 17.65 -1.55 1.59
N PHE A 93 16.33 -1.44 1.51
CA PHE A 93 15.62 -0.18 1.63
C PHE A 93 15.83 0.50 2.99
N PHE A 94 15.70 -0.24 4.09
CA PHE A 94 15.91 0.31 5.43
C PHE A 94 17.37 0.72 5.66
N GLU A 95 18.34 -0.08 5.20
CA GLU A 95 19.76 0.27 5.24
C GLU A 95 20.02 1.59 4.51
N LYS A 96 19.51 1.75 3.28
CA LYS A 96 19.64 2.97 2.48
C LYS A 96 19.03 4.21 3.17
N ILE A 97 17.93 4.07 3.91
CA ILE A 97 17.30 5.19 4.63
C ILE A 97 18.09 5.56 5.88
N LEU A 98 18.64 4.58 6.59
CA LEU A 98 19.39 4.81 7.84
C LEU A 98 20.83 5.25 7.62
N SER A 99 21.41 4.93 6.46
CA SER A 99 22.76 5.34 6.07
C SER A 99 22.83 6.73 5.43
N LYS A 100 21.70 7.42 5.29
CA LYS A 100 21.61 8.80 4.81
C LYS A 100 21.58 9.76 5.99
#